data_AF-A0A0A9YCQ0-F1
#
_entry.id   AF-A0A0A9YCQ0-F1
#
_cell.length_a   1.000
_cell.length_b   1.000
_cell.length_c   1.000
_cell.angle_alpha   90.00
_cell.angle_beta   90.00
_cell.angle_gamma   90.00
#
_symmetry.space_group_name_H-M   'P 1'
#
loop_
_entity.id
_entity.type
_entity.pdbx_description
1 polymer ?
#
loop_
_entity_poly.entity_id
_entity_poly.type
_entity_poly.pdbx_seq_one_letter_code
_entity_poly.pdbx_strand_id
1 'polypeptide(L)'
;MNIDSIAGGSDSSSIRRPFSDDFTVPKQFRATLSDYLRSSYSRGHLAPVAAHHGTQLDLYELCYLNANIVPQDQTMNSTSWSAIERWSRDMTLTAMDVRVVSGPLFIPNNPQTGGKAFEYKTVGDNRVAVPTHLFKVVYLENLTSPAISKIN
;
A
#
# COMPACT_ATOMS: atom_id res chain seq x y z
N MET A 1 -10.20 -4.84 -4.87
CA MET A 1 -9.15 -4.37 -5.79
C MET A 1 -9.25 -2.86 -5.75
N ASN A 2 -8.32 -2.18 -5.07
CA ASN A 2 -8.34 -0.71 -5.00
C ASN A 2 -7.62 -0.17 -6.24
N ILE A 3 -8.37 0.55 -7.08
CA ILE A 3 -7.88 1.28 -8.23
C ILE A 3 -8.02 2.75 -7.83
N ASP A 4 -6.90 3.42 -7.63
CA ASP A 4 -6.87 4.83 -7.23
C ASP A 4 -6.15 5.67 -8.28
N SER A 5 -6.67 6.89 -8.49
CA SER A 5 -6.12 7.94 -9.35
C SER A 5 -5.31 8.91 -8.50
N ILE A 6 -4.08 9.22 -8.90
CA ILE A 6 -3.19 10.10 -8.13
C ILE A 6 -3.27 11.54 -8.67
N ALA A 7 -3.41 12.52 -7.78
CA ALA A 7 -3.20 13.94 -8.11
C ALA A 7 -2.06 14.52 -7.25
N GLY A 8 -1.28 15.46 -7.78
CA GLY A 8 -0.05 15.98 -7.15
C GLY A 8 -0.30 17.13 -6.16
N GLY A 9 0.27 17.03 -4.95
CA GLY A 9 0.40 18.15 -4.01
C GLY A 9 0.84 17.69 -2.63
N SER A 10 1.77 18.43 -2.02
CA SER A 10 2.32 18.18 -0.69
C SER A 10 1.56 18.98 0.37
N ASP A 11 1.08 18.34 1.43
CA ASP A 11 0.79 19.06 2.67
C ASP A 11 1.11 18.23 3.92
N SER A 12 1.92 18.82 4.78
CA SER A 12 2.40 18.30 6.04
C SER A 12 1.65 19.01 7.17
N SER A 13 0.61 18.39 7.72
CA SER A 13 0.00 18.86 8.97
C SER A 13 -0.37 17.68 9.88
N SER A 14 0.10 17.77 11.12
CA SER A 14 0.35 16.69 12.06
C SER A 14 -0.80 16.41 13.03
N ILE A 15 -1.93 15.92 12.52
CA ILE A 15 -2.94 15.25 13.37
C ILE A 15 -2.97 13.78 12.97
N ARG A 16 -2.11 12.96 13.59
CA ARG A 16 -2.10 11.50 13.48
C ARG A 16 -3.43 10.96 14.03
N ARG A 17 -4.43 10.77 13.16
CA ARG A 17 -5.52 9.86 13.48
C ARG A 17 -4.93 8.44 13.52
N PRO A 18 -5.15 7.67 14.60
CA PRO A 18 -4.66 6.31 14.67
C PRO A 18 -5.41 5.45 13.64
N PHE A 19 -4.68 4.56 12.96
CA PHE A 19 -5.24 3.47 12.16
C PHE A 19 -6.47 2.86 12.84
N SER A 20 -7.47 2.50 12.04
CA SER A 20 -8.79 2.12 12.56
C SER A 20 -9.31 0.84 11.91
N ASP A 21 -10.16 0.15 12.65
CA ASP A 21 -10.81 -1.06 12.21
C ASP A 21 -11.83 -0.73 11.11
N ASP A 22 -11.87 -1.53 10.05
CA ASP A 22 -12.89 -1.41 9.01
C ASP A 22 -14.16 -2.15 9.42
N PHE A 23 -15.17 -1.41 9.88
CA PHE A 23 -16.43 -1.99 10.34
C PHE A 23 -17.31 -2.55 9.22
N THR A 24 -17.02 -2.24 7.96
CA THR A 24 -17.72 -2.82 6.79
C THR A 24 -17.31 -4.27 6.55
N VAL A 25 -16.10 -4.66 6.97
CA VAL A 25 -15.62 -6.04 6.91
C VAL A 25 -16.22 -6.85 8.07
N PRO A 26 -16.82 -8.03 7.82
CA PRO A 26 -17.32 -8.90 8.89
C PRO A 26 -16.25 -9.21 9.93
N LYS A 27 -16.62 -9.23 11.21
CA LYS A 27 -15.68 -9.37 12.34
C LYS A 27 -14.69 -10.54 12.20
N GLN A 28 -15.15 -11.68 11.67
CA GLN A 28 -14.32 -12.88 11.47
C GLN A 28 -13.20 -12.72 10.43
N PHE A 29 -13.26 -11.70 9.57
CA PHE A 29 -12.28 -11.43 8.51
C PHE A 29 -11.56 -10.09 8.70
N ARG A 30 -11.78 -9.42 9.84
CA ARG A 30 -11.32 -8.05 10.07
C ARG A 30 -10.00 -8.05 10.83
N ALA A 31 -9.03 -7.32 10.29
CA ALA A 31 -7.83 -6.94 11.03
C ALA A 31 -8.14 -5.78 11.99
N THR A 32 -7.72 -5.90 13.24
CA THR A 32 -7.90 -4.87 14.26
C THR A 32 -6.60 -4.18 14.59
N LEU A 33 -6.68 -2.99 15.19
CA LEU A 33 -5.48 -2.27 15.64
C LEU A 33 -4.60 -3.13 16.56
N SER A 34 -5.20 -3.96 17.42
CA SER A 34 -4.47 -4.81 18.36
C SER A 34 -3.61 -5.86 17.67
N ASP A 35 -3.96 -6.31 16.45
CA ASP A 35 -3.19 -7.33 15.75
C ASP A 35 -1.78 -6.86 15.37
N TYR A 36 -1.65 -5.56 15.11
CA TYR A 36 -0.37 -4.96 14.72
C TYR A 36 0.45 -4.51 15.93
N LEU A 37 -0.18 -4.32 17.09
CA LEU A 37 0.51 -3.88 18.31
C LEU A 37 1.55 -4.93 18.73
N ARG A 38 2.77 -4.46 19.03
CA ARG A 38 3.91 -5.30 19.46
C ARG A 38 4.33 -6.38 18.46
N SER A 39 3.86 -6.34 17.22
CA SER A 39 4.19 -7.32 16.19
C SER A 39 5.59 -7.18 15.60
N SER A 40 6.35 -6.13 15.96
CA SER A 40 7.58 -5.65 15.31
C SER A 40 7.42 -5.17 13.86
N TYR A 41 6.26 -5.39 13.24
CA TYR A 41 5.92 -4.88 11.92
C TYR A 41 5.32 -3.48 11.98
N SER A 42 5.65 -2.68 10.98
CA SER A 42 4.96 -1.41 10.72
C SER A 42 3.60 -1.67 10.03
N ARG A 43 2.70 -0.69 10.12
CA ARG A 43 1.42 -0.66 9.40
C ARG A 43 1.66 0.03 8.07
N GLY A 44 1.83 -0.76 7.02
CA GLY A 44 2.12 -0.26 5.68
C GLY A 44 0.86 -0.07 4.85
N HIS A 45 0.68 1.13 4.30
CA HIS A 45 -0.43 1.46 3.42
C HIS A 45 -0.22 0.84 2.03
N LEU A 46 -1.29 0.33 1.41
CA LEU A 46 -1.27 -0.08 0.01
C LEU A 46 -1.63 1.08 -0.93
N ALA A 47 -2.69 1.81 -0.59
CA ALA A 47 -3.01 3.13 -1.12
C ALA A 47 -2.46 4.20 -0.16
N PRO A 48 -1.41 4.95 -0.55
CA PRO A 48 -0.76 5.90 0.36
C PRO A 48 -1.58 7.18 0.51
N VAL A 49 -1.63 7.70 1.74
CA VAL A 49 -2.30 8.98 2.06
C VAL A 49 -1.86 10.10 1.12
N ALA A 50 -0.56 10.17 0.81
CA ALA A 50 0.02 11.20 -0.04
C ALA A 50 -0.36 11.12 -1.53
N ALA A 51 -1.13 10.10 -1.95
CA ALA A 51 -1.71 10.03 -3.28
C ALA A 51 -3.10 10.68 -3.37
N HIS A 52 -3.73 10.99 -2.24
CA HIS A 52 -5.08 11.52 -2.17
C HIS A 52 -5.08 12.97 -1.70
N HIS A 53 -5.96 13.77 -2.30
CA HIS A 53 -6.35 15.10 -1.83
C HIS A 53 -7.75 15.01 -1.29
N GLY A 54 -8.03 15.71 -0.21
CA GLY A 54 -9.35 15.71 0.38
C GLY A 54 -9.33 16.26 1.79
N THR A 55 -10.52 16.29 2.39
CA THR A 55 -10.63 16.58 3.80
C THR A 55 -9.98 15.46 4.61
N GLN A 56 -9.68 15.75 5.87
CA GLN A 56 -9.16 14.74 6.79
C GLN A 56 -10.11 13.53 6.94
N LEU A 57 -11.42 13.74 6.74
CA LEU A 57 -12.40 12.66 6.78
C LEU A 57 -12.25 11.75 5.56
N ASP A 58 -12.09 12.32 4.36
CA ASP A 58 -11.89 11.54 3.13
C ASP A 58 -10.65 10.66 3.22
N LEU A 59 -9.53 11.23 3.69
CA LEU A 59 -8.29 10.48 3.88
C LEU A 59 -8.45 9.37 4.92
N TYR A 60 -9.26 9.59 5.96
CA TYR A 60 -9.55 8.58 6.98
C TYR A 60 -10.30 7.39 6.40
N GLU A 61 -11.40 7.65 5.69
CA GLU A 61 -12.25 6.61 5.09
C GLU A 61 -11.51 5.83 4.00
N LEU A 62 -10.57 6.46 3.30
CA LEU A 62 -9.84 5.83 2.20
C LEU A 62 -8.56 5.10 2.63
N CYS A 63 -7.75 5.71 3.49
CA CYS A 63 -6.37 5.27 3.69
C CYS A 63 -6.11 4.62 5.05
N TYR A 64 -6.80 5.05 6.11
CA TYR A 64 -6.45 4.68 7.50
C TYR A 64 -7.22 3.46 8.03
N LEU A 65 -8.14 2.91 7.24
CA LEU A 65 -8.81 1.65 7.55
C LEU A 65 -7.85 0.47 7.40
N ASN A 66 -7.84 -0.45 8.37
CA ASN A 66 -6.94 -1.62 8.37
C ASN A 66 -7.12 -2.53 7.12
N ALA A 67 -8.24 -2.42 6.40
CA ALA A 67 -8.44 -3.07 5.11
C ALA A 67 -7.41 -2.64 4.03
N ASN A 68 -6.82 -1.45 4.17
CA ASN A 68 -5.75 -0.93 3.31
C ASN A 68 -4.35 -1.17 3.88
N ILE A 69 -4.22 -1.91 4.99
CA ILE A 69 -2.98 -2.03 5.76
C ILE A 69 -2.44 -3.45 5.76
N VAL A 70 -1.16 -3.60 5.44
CA VAL A 70 -0.44 -4.87 5.59
C VAL A 70 0.72 -4.74 6.59
N PRO A 71 1.08 -5.81 7.32
CA PRO A 71 2.30 -5.82 8.10
C PRO A 71 3.50 -5.64 7.16
N GLN A 72 4.32 -4.60 7.37
CA GLN A 72 5.50 -4.35 6.56
C GLN A 72 6.74 -4.19 7.44
N ASP A 73 7.87 -4.70 6.96
CA ASP A 73 9.16 -4.39 7.56
C ASP A 73 9.36 -2.86 7.61
N GLN A 74 9.80 -2.35 8.76
CA GLN A 74 9.86 -0.91 9.03
C GLN A 74 10.88 -0.19 8.13
N THR A 75 12.01 -0.84 7.86
CA THR A 75 13.06 -0.28 6.99
C THR A 75 12.55 -0.23 5.55
N MET A 76 12.00 -1.34 5.05
CA MET A 76 11.44 -1.42 3.70
C MET A 76 10.31 -0.40 3.47
N ASN A 77 9.38 -0.25 4.43
CA ASN A 77 8.28 0.72 4.36
C ASN A 77 8.80 2.17 4.31
N SER A 78 9.74 2.53 5.18
CA SER A 78 10.26 3.90 5.27
C SER A 78 11.26 4.30 4.18
N THR A 79 11.86 3.32 3.47
CA THR A 79 12.88 3.55 2.45
C THR A 79 12.36 3.21 1.06
N SER A 80 12.56 1.97 0.61
CA SER A 80 12.28 1.52 -0.76
C SER A 80 10.82 1.68 -1.16
N TRP A 81 9.88 1.28 -0.30
CA TRP A 81 8.45 1.43 -0.60
C TRP A 81 8.05 2.90 -0.70
N SER A 82 8.47 3.71 0.26
CA SER A 82 8.24 5.16 0.23
C SER A 82 8.86 5.84 -1.01
N ALA A 83 10.01 5.36 -1.49
CA ALA A 83 10.62 5.85 -2.72
C ALA A 83 9.77 5.51 -3.96
N ILE A 84 9.26 4.28 -4.05
CA ILE A 84 8.35 3.86 -5.12
C ILE A 84 7.03 4.66 -5.07
N GLU A 85 6.49 4.93 -3.89
CA GLU A 85 5.29 5.76 -3.70
C GLU A 85 5.51 7.19 -4.19
N ARG A 86 6.65 7.80 -3.84
CA ARG A 86 7.04 9.12 -4.36
C ARG A 86 7.13 9.11 -5.88
N TRP A 87 7.88 8.17 -6.45
CA TRP A 87 8.03 8.04 -7.90
C TRP A 87 6.68 7.87 -8.62
N SER A 88 5.79 7.03 -8.07
CA SER A 88 4.46 6.80 -8.66
C SER A 88 3.63 8.08 -8.71
N ARG A 89 3.74 8.95 -7.70
CA ARG A 89 3.08 10.26 -7.69
C ARG A 89 3.72 11.23 -8.67
N ASP A 90 5.05 11.23 -8.79
CA ASP A 90 5.76 12.13 -9.70
C ASP A 90 5.43 11.84 -11.18
N MET A 91 4.93 10.63 -11.51
CA MET A 91 4.41 10.34 -12.85
C MET A 91 3.20 11.19 -13.25
N THR A 92 2.52 11.83 -12.30
CA THR A 92 1.46 12.82 -12.62
C THR A 92 2.00 14.07 -13.32
N LEU A 93 3.31 14.29 -13.28
CA LEU A 93 3.97 15.37 -14.02
C LEU A 93 4.11 15.05 -15.52
N THR A 94 4.04 13.77 -15.90
CA THR A 94 4.31 13.28 -17.26
C THR A 94 3.10 12.61 -17.91
N ALA A 95 2.03 12.35 -17.17
CA ALA A 95 0.80 11.72 -17.61
C ALA A 95 -0.41 12.43 -16.99
N MET A 96 -1.48 12.64 -17.77
CA MET A 96 -2.72 13.20 -17.23
C MET A 96 -3.43 12.20 -16.30
N ASP A 97 -3.31 10.91 -16.60
CA ASP A 97 -3.98 9.85 -15.88
C ASP A 97 -2.95 8.84 -15.36
N VAL A 98 -2.83 8.72 -14.04
CA VAL A 98 -1.95 7.76 -13.36
C VAL A 98 -2.80 6.87 -12.47
N ARG A 99 -2.88 5.58 -12.80
CA ARG A 99 -3.56 4.55 -12.00
C ARG A 99 -2.55 3.64 -11.36
N VAL A 100 -2.72 3.41 -10.06
CA VAL A 100 -1.80 2.55 -9.30
C VAL A 100 -2.57 1.43 -8.63
N VAL A 101 -2.06 0.21 -8.76
CA VAL A 101 -2.54 -0.96 -8.03
C VAL A 101 -1.40 -1.50 -7.19
N SER A 102 -1.57 -1.50 -5.87
CA SER A 102 -0.61 -2.09 -4.92
C SER A 102 -1.22 -3.30 -4.25
N GLY A 103 -0.39 -4.26 -3.84
CA GLY A 103 -0.89 -5.36 -3.02
C GLY A 103 0.18 -6.29 -2.45
N PRO A 104 -0.22 -7.18 -1.53
CA PRO A 104 0.65 -8.22 -1.00
C PRO A 104 0.81 -9.40 -1.96
N LEU A 105 1.97 -10.06 -1.90
CA LEU A 105 2.23 -11.35 -2.52
C LEU A 105 2.82 -12.33 -1.49
N PHE A 106 2.42 -13.58 -1.65
CA PHE A 106 2.96 -14.73 -0.93
C PHE A 106 3.63 -15.60 -1.97
N ILE A 107 4.96 -15.60 -2.00
CA ILE A 107 5.75 -16.33 -3.00
C ILE A 107 6.31 -17.58 -2.34
N PRO A 108 6.18 -18.77 -2.96
CA PRO A 108 6.71 -19.98 -2.39
C PRO A 108 8.24 -19.94 -2.46
N ASN A 109 8.90 -20.28 -1.35
CA ASN A 109 10.36 -20.24 -1.27
C ASN A 109 10.92 -21.27 -0.27
N ASN A 110 10.15 -22.30 0.08
CA ASN A 110 10.64 -23.32 1.01
C ASN A 110 11.58 -24.31 0.27
N PRO A 111 12.90 -24.33 0.58
CA PRO A 111 13.86 -25.21 -0.10
C PRO A 111 13.61 -26.71 0.15
N GLN A 112 13.07 -27.07 1.32
CA GLN A 112 12.75 -28.46 1.69
C GLN A 112 11.64 -29.05 0.81
N THR A 113 10.79 -28.19 0.25
CA THR A 113 9.70 -28.58 -0.67
C THR A 113 10.06 -28.40 -2.15
N GLY A 114 11.33 -28.09 -2.46
CA GLY A 114 11.75 -27.72 -3.81
C GLY A 114 11.15 -26.38 -4.27
N GLY A 115 10.94 -25.43 -3.35
CA GLY A 115 10.42 -24.10 -3.65
C GLY A 115 8.92 -24.02 -3.92
N LYS A 116 8.13 -25.01 -3.48
CA LYS A 116 6.70 -25.11 -3.80
C LYS A 116 5.76 -24.71 -2.68
N ALA A 117 6.19 -24.80 -1.42
CA ALA A 117 5.38 -24.39 -0.29
C ALA A 117 5.49 -22.89 0.00
N PHE A 118 4.34 -22.30 0.34
CA PHE A 118 4.21 -20.92 0.82
C PHE A 118 4.48 -20.90 2.32
N GLU A 119 5.41 -20.05 2.75
CA GLU A 119 5.68 -19.80 4.16
C GLU A 119 5.62 -18.30 4.42
N TYR A 120 4.82 -17.92 5.42
CA TYR A 120 4.68 -16.55 5.86
C TYR A 120 4.31 -16.49 7.33
N LYS A 121 4.67 -15.38 7.98
CA LYS A 121 4.32 -15.14 9.38
C LYS A 121 2.91 -14.57 9.47
N THR A 122 2.32 -14.65 10.66
CA THR A 122 1.07 -13.94 10.99
C THR A 122 1.26 -13.11 12.25
N VAL A 123 0.51 -12.03 12.39
CA VAL A 123 0.53 -11.16 13.57
C VAL A 123 -0.87 -11.07 14.19
N GLY A 124 -0.92 -10.87 15.51
CA GLY A 124 -2.17 -10.69 16.23
C GLY A 124 -3.00 -11.96 16.41
N ASP A 125 -4.10 -11.81 17.15
CA ASP A 125 -5.04 -12.89 17.43
C ASP A 125 -5.87 -13.24 16.19
N ASN A 126 -6.11 -12.27 15.31
CA ASN A 126 -6.79 -12.49 14.03
C ASN A 126 -5.87 -13.04 12.93
N ARG A 127 -4.60 -13.34 13.25
CA ARG A 127 -3.61 -13.95 12.35
C ARG A 127 -3.46 -13.22 11.02
N VAL A 128 -3.32 -11.90 11.08
CA VAL A 128 -3.09 -11.05 9.90
C VAL A 128 -1.79 -11.50 9.22
N ALA A 129 -1.89 -11.90 7.95
CA ALA A 129 -0.76 -12.44 7.21
C ALA A 129 0.30 -11.37 6.91
N VAL A 130 1.56 -11.69 7.19
CA VAL A 130 2.72 -10.87 6.83
C VAL A 130 3.12 -11.24 5.40
N PRO A 131 2.97 -10.35 4.41
CA PRO A 131 3.36 -10.65 3.04
C PRO A 131 4.86 -10.92 2.91
N THR A 132 5.20 -11.83 2.00
CA THR A 132 6.61 -12.09 1.63
C THR A 132 7.15 -11.01 0.70
N HIS A 133 6.27 -10.45 -0.13
CA HIS A 133 6.59 -9.45 -1.14
C HIS A 133 5.43 -8.48 -1.26
N LEU A 134 5.71 -7.29 -1.80
CA LEU A 134 4.70 -6.35 -2.24
C LEU A 134 4.88 -6.13 -3.74
N PHE A 135 3.78 -5.83 -4.42
CA PHE A 135 3.83 -5.39 -5.81
C PHE A 135 3.19 -4.02 -5.94
N LYS A 136 3.59 -3.31 -6.99
CA LYS A 136 2.93 -2.12 -7.48
C LYS A 136 2.92 -2.14 -9.00
N VAL A 137 1.73 -1.96 -9.58
CA VAL A 137 1.52 -1.75 -11.01
C VAL A 137 1.18 -0.27 -11.19
N VAL A 138 1.94 0.43 -12.03
CA VAL A 138 1.70 1.84 -12.35
C VAL A 138 1.34 1.91 -13.83
N TYR A 139 0.14 2.38 -14.10
CA TYR A 139 -0.41 2.52 -15.45
C TYR A 139 -0.59 3.99 -15.77
N LEU A 140 0.00 4.42 -16.90
CA LEU A 140 0.03 5.81 -17.35
C LEU A 140 -0.79 5.94 -18.63
N GLU A 141 -1.71 6.88 -18.66
CA GLU A 141 -2.51 7.25 -19.82
C GLU A 141 -2.31 8.74 -20.13
N ASN A 142 -2.55 9.12 -21.39
CA ASN A 142 -2.56 10.52 -21.83
C ASN A 142 -1.27 11.27 -21.44
N LEU A 143 -0.13 10.79 -21.94
CA LEU A 143 1.19 11.37 -21.67
C LEU A 143 1.28 12.82 -22.18
N THR A 144 1.79 13.73 -21.35
CA THR A 144 1.75 15.18 -21.58
C THR A 144 2.89 15.72 -22.47
N SER A 145 3.72 14.86 -23.08
CA SER A 145 4.77 15.26 -24.05
C SER A 145 5.21 14.11 -24.99
N PRO A 146 5.60 14.37 -26.27
CA PRO A 146 5.84 13.34 -27.30
C PRO A 146 7.17 12.56 -27.16
N ALA A 147 7.76 12.53 -25.97
CA ALA A 147 9.07 11.89 -25.72
C ALA A 147 9.05 10.36 -25.81
N ILE A 148 7.87 9.73 -25.91
CA ILE A 148 7.71 8.29 -26.17
C ILE A 148 7.28 8.04 -27.62
N SER A 149 7.87 8.76 -28.57
CA SER A 149 7.79 8.42 -30.00
C SER A 149 9.01 7.62 -30.50
N LYS A 150 9.98 7.31 -29.64
CA LYS A 150 11.16 6.52 -30.00
C LYS A 150 11.65 5.64 -28.86
N ILE A 151 10.96 4.52 -28.64
CA ILE A 151 11.62 3.31 -28.15
C ILE A 151 11.09 2.17 -29.02
N ASN A 152 11.79 1.95 -30.14
CA ASN A 152 11.74 0.70 -30.90
C ASN A 152 12.76 -0.26 -30.29
#